data_AF-A0A382T6E7-F1
#
_entry.id   AF-A0A382T6E7-F1
#
_cell.length_a   1.000
_cell.length_b   1.000
_cell.length_c   1.000
_cell.angle_alpha   90.00
_cell.angle_beta   90.00
_cell.angle_gamma   90.00
#
_symmetry.space_group_name_H-M   'P 1'
#
loop_
_entity.id
_entity.type
_entity.pdbx_description
1 polymer ?
#
loop_
_entity_poly.entity_id
_entity_poly.type
_entity_poly.pdbx_seq_one_letter_code
_entity_poly.pdbx_strand_id
1 'polypeptide(L)'
;MPFLDELKATLPSEWYYNLEHYERELESIWYQDWVCVARAEEVPNVGDFLVKNVGNQSAMIVRDSNNEIRAFHNTCRHRGSIICTKDSGHFSSGRIICPYHTWTYALSGELVATPHRVESDDFQISDYSLYDIPVDIWGGFVFANLSNAPEKSLKEFVGDEGKNLDNWPLDQMVSVHQETKTLKFNWKLFWE
;
A
#
# COMPACT_ATOMS: atom_id res chain seq x y z
N MET A 1 -8.83 3.63 -30.12
CA MET A 1 -8.70 5.05 -29.76
C MET A 1 -9.81 5.78 -30.48
N PRO A 2 -10.90 6.20 -29.81
CA PRO A 2 -11.92 7.00 -30.47
C PRO A 2 -11.27 8.30 -30.95
N PHE A 3 -11.51 8.67 -32.21
CA PHE A 3 -11.12 9.98 -32.71
C PHE A 3 -11.85 11.04 -31.88
N LEU A 4 -11.14 12.07 -31.42
CA LEU A 4 -11.77 13.18 -30.72
C LEU A 4 -12.52 14.04 -31.75
N ASP A 5 -13.83 14.14 -31.60
CA ASP A 5 -14.68 14.95 -32.50
C ASP A 5 -14.61 16.46 -32.20
N GLU A 6 -13.95 16.85 -31.09
CA GLU A 6 -13.81 18.23 -30.64
C GLU A 6 -12.46 18.49 -29.93
N LEU A 7 -12.00 19.75 -29.97
CA LEU A 7 -10.83 20.20 -29.21
C LEU A 7 -11.20 20.30 -27.73
N LYS A 8 -10.50 19.56 -26.87
CA LYS A 8 -10.64 19.65 -25.41
C LYS A 8 -9.48 20.44 -24.81
N ALA A 9 -9.79 21.33 -23.86
CA ALA A 9 -8.77 22.03 -23.11
C ALA A 9 -7.98 21.03 -22.24
N THR A 10 -6.67 21.24 -22.15
CA THR A 10 -5.81 20.53 -21.19
C THR A 10 -6.06 21.04 -19.78
N LEU A 11 -5.45 20.39 -18.79
CA LEU A 11 -5.47 20.88 -17.42
C LEU A 11 -4.77 22.26 -17.32
N PRO A 12 -5.17 23.11 -16.36
CA PRO A 12 -4.45 24.35 -16.07
C PRO A 12 -2.98 24.07 -15.78
N SER A 13 -2.09 24.86 -16.36
CA SER A 13 -0.63 24.65 -16.23
C SER A 13 -0.15 24.65 -14.78
N GLU A 14 -0.81 25.41 -13.90
CA GLU A 14 -0.49 25.46 -12.47
C GLU A 14 -0.69 24.12 -11.76
N TRP A 15 -1.56 23.24 -12.26
CA TRP A 15 -1.83 21.94 -11.64
C TRP A 15 -0.63 20.99 -11.74
N TYR A 16 0.34 21.28 -12.61
CA TYR A 16 1.55 20.46 -12.74
C TYR A 16 2.67 20.89 -11.78
N TYR A 17 2.66 22.11 -11.24
CA TYR A 17 3.77 22.63 -10.41
C TYR A 17 3.37 23.26 -9.08
N ASN A 18 2.07 23.50 -8.84
CA ASN A 18 1.58 24.07 -7.58
C ASN A 18 1.54 23.00 -6.48
N LEU A 19 2.21 23.25 -5.35
CA LEU A 19 2.32 22.31 -4.24
C LEU A 19 0.98 22.08 -3.52
N GLU A 20 0.20 23.14 -3.27
CA GLU A 20 -1.13 23.03 -2.63
C GLU A 20 -2.11 22.24 -3.51
N HIS A 21 -1.95 22.33 -4.83
CA HIS A 21 -2.72 21.48 -5.74
C HIS A 21 -2.29 20.02 -5.65
N TYR A 22 -0.98 19.74 -5.64
CA TYR A 22 -0.46 18.38 -5.45
C TYR A 22 -0.92 17.74 -4.14
N GLU A 23 -0.91 18.48 -3.02
CA GLU A 23 -1.40 17.99 -1.73
C GLU A 23 -2.90 17.64 -1.79
N ARG A 24 -3.71 18.46 -2.46
CA ARG A 24 -5.12 18.15 -2.69
C ARG A 24 -5.32 16.91 -3.54
N GLU A 25 -4.51 16.71 -4.58
CA GLU A 25 -4.55 15.50 -5.41
C GLU A 25 -4.20 14.25 -4.60
N LEU A 26 -3.21 14.34 -3.71
CA LEU A 26 -2.88 13.23 -2.81
C LEU A 26 -4.10 12.87 -1.94
N GLU A 27 -4.68 13.86 -1.25
CA GLU A 27 -5.82 13.65 -0.35
C GLU A 27 -7.10 13.18 -1.04
N SER A 28 -7.34 13.65 -2.27
CA SER A 28 -8.63 13.43 -2.97
C SER A 28 -8.60 12.27 -3.95
N ILE A 29 -7.42 11.85 -4.41
CA ILE A 29 -7.26 10.80 -5.43
C ILE A 29 -6.43 9.67 -4.83
N TRP A 30 -5.14 9.92 -4.61
CA TRP A 30 -4.19 8.86 -4.27
C TRP A 30 -4.46 8.20 -2.92
N TYR A 31 -5.07 8.92 -1.98
CA TYR A 31 -5.43 8.38 -0.68
C TYR A 31 -6.85 7.83 -0.61
N GLN A 32 -7.69 8.10 -1.62
CA GLN A 32 -9.08 7.63 -1.67
C GLN A 32 -9.28 6.46 -2.64
N ASP A 33 -8.45 6.33 -3.66
CA ASP A 33 -8.56 5.31 -4.70
C ASP A 33 -7.65 4.09 -4.43
N TRP A 34 -7.93 3.02 -5.17
CA TRP A 34 -7.09 1.82 -5.19
C TRP A 34 -5.82 2.05 -6.02
N VAL A 35 -4.66 1.89 -5.38
CA VAL A 35 -3.35 2.04 -6.02
C VAL A 35 -2.68 0.67 -6.10
N CYS A 36 -2.27 0.26 -7.31
CA CYS A 36 -1.47 -0.94 -7.49
C CYS A 36 -0.08 -0.73 -6.88
N VAL A 37 0.25 -1.46 -5.82
CA VAL A 37 1.50 -1.27 -5.06
C VAL A 37 2.51 -2.40 -5.27
N ALA A 38 2.05 -3.59 -5.63
CA ALA A 38 2.92 -4.76 -5.79
C ALA A 38 2.26 -5.86 -6.61
N ARG A 39 3.02 -6.91 -6.88
CA ARG A 39 2.56 -8.21 -7.33
C ARG A 39 2.56 -9.17 -6.14
N ALA A 40 1.59 -10.06 -6.08
CA ALA A 40 1.47 -11.02 -4.98
C ALA A 40 2.70 -11.96 -4.87
N GLU A 41 3.38 -12.20 -5.99
CA GLU A 41 4.64 -12.97 -6.07
C GLU A 41 5.86 -12.24 -5.47
N GLU A 42 5.81 -10.93 -5.25
CA GLU A 42 6.90 -10.17 -4.59
C GLU A 42 6.98 -10.50 -3.09
N VAL A 43 5.91 -11.05 -2.50
CA VAL A 43 5.84 -11.57 -1.13
C VAL A 43 5.32 -13.02 -1.13
N PRO A 44 6.12 -13.99 -1.62
CA PRO A 44 5.62 -15.34 -1.87
C PRO A 44 5.42 -16.16 -0.59
N ASN A 45 6.20 -15.91 0.47
CA ASN A 45 6.17 -16.72 1.69
C ASN A 45 5.66 -15.92 2.90
N VAL A 46 5.09 -16.63 3.87
CA VAL A 46 4.72 -16.07 5.18
C VAL A 46 5.91 -15.32 5.80
N GLY A 47 5.69 -14.09 6.23
CA GLY A 47 6.71 -13.22 6.82
C GLY A 47 7.52 -12.42 5.81
N ASP A 48 7.42 -12.70 4.50
CA ASP A 48 7.97 -11.82 3.48
C ASP A 48 7.24 -10.49 3.51
N PHE A 49 7.99 -9.40 3.36
CA PHE A 49 7.44 -8.06 3.29
C PHE A 49 8.09 -7.22 2.20
N LEU A 50 7.36 -6.20 1.76
CA LEU A 50 7.82 -5.12 0.91
C LEU A 50 7.29 -3.79 1.44
N VAL A 51 8.03 -2.71 1.20
CA VAL A 51 7.64 -1.34 1.54
C VAL A 51 7.46 -0.55 0.25
N LYS A 52 6.31 0.09 0.11
CA LYS A 52 5.98 0.95 -1.04
C LYS A 52 5.45 2.27 -0.54
N ASN A 53 5.72 3.34 -1.27
CA ASN A 53 5.24 4.67 -0.91
C ASN A 53 4.18 5.14 -1.92
N VAL A 54 3.10 5.72 -1.40
CA VAL A 54 2.09 6.43 -2.19
C VAL A 54 2.09 7.88 -1.70
N GLY A 55 2.56 8.79 -2.55
CA GLY A 55 2.89 10.15 -2.11
C GLY A 55 3.90 10.11 -0.96
N ASN A 56 3.53 10.68 0.19
CA ASN A 56 4.35 10.66 1.42
C ASN A 56 3.98 9.53 2.41
N GLN A 57 3.02 8.66 2.06
CA GLN A 57 2.57 7.56 2.93
C GLN A 57 3.40 6.31 2.66
N SER A 58 3.99 5.72 3.70
CA SER A 58 4.77 4.48 3.60
C SER A 58 3.93 3.28 4.03
N ALA A 59 3.69 2.35 3.10
CA ALA A 59 2.92 1.14 3.29
C ALA A 59 3.86 -0.07 3.35
N MET A 60 3.77 -0.83 4.43
CA MET A 60 4.40 -2.15 4.59
C MET A 60 3.39 -3.21 4.21
N ILE A 61 3.65 -3.94 3.13
CA ILE A 61 2.86 -5.08 2.66
C ILE A 61 3.55 -6.35 3.14
N VAL A 62 2.81 -7.28 3.75
CA VAL A 62 3.34 -8.50 4.36
C VAL A 62 2.42 -9.68 4.07
N ARG A 63 2.99 -10.87 3.87
CA ARG A 63 2.21 -12.11 3.88
C ARG A 63 2.12 -12.65 5.30
N ASP A 64 0.92 -12.77 5.83
CA ASP A 64 0.67 -13.17 7.21
C ASP A 64 0.75 -14.69 7.42
N SER A 65 0.55 -15.13 8.67
CA SER A 65 0.57 -16.54 9.04
C SER A 65 -0.58 -17.38 8.46
N ASN A 66 -1.66 -16.74 8.02
CA ASN A 66 -2.78 -17.38 7.32
C ASN A 66 -2.56 -17.41 5.80
N ASN A 67 -1.38 -17.00 5.33
CA ASN A 67 -1.02 -16.90 3.92
C ASN A 67 -1.79 -15.80 3.17
N GLU A 68 -2.38 -14.84 3.88
CA GLU A 68 -3.06 -13.67 3.34
C GLU A 68 -2.08 -12.50 3.19
N ILE A 69 -2.26 -11.67 2.16
CA ILE A 69 -1.51 -10.41 2.04
C ILE A 69 -2.23 -9.34 2.83
N ARG A 70 -1.50 -8.65 3.70
CA ARG A 70 -1.96 -7.51 4.50
C ARG A 70 -1.07 -6.30 4.26
N ALA A 71 -1.59 -5.11 4.50
CA ALA A 71 -0.78 -3.90 4.50
C ALA A 71 -1.05 -3.03 5.72
N PHE A 72 -0.02 -2.33 6.15
CA PHE A 72 -0.07 -1.42 7.29
C PHE A 72 0.75 -0.17 7.00
N HIS A 73 0.42 0.96 7.62
CA HIS A 73 1.35 2.09 7.63
C HIS A 73 2.64 1.66 8.33
N ASN A 74 3.79 1.93 7.71
CA ASN A 74 5.12 1.54 8.18
C ASN A 74 5.60 2.42 9.36
N THR A 75 4.82 2.43 10.43
CA THR A 75 5.05 3.25 11.62
C THR A 75 4.58 2.53 12.87
N CYS A 76 5.40 2.55 13.92
CA CYS A 76 5.08 1.92 15.19
C CYS A 76 4.08 2.76 15.99
N ARG A 77 3.03 2.12 16.52
CA ARG A 77 2.00 2.76 17.35
C ARG A 77 2.51 3.35 18.67
N HIS A 78 3.72 3.02 19.10
CA HIS A 78 4.31 3.57 20.33
C HIS A 78 4.77 5.03 20.17
N ARG A 79 5.71 5.29 19.26
CA ARG A 79 6.35 6.62 19.08
C ARG A 79 6.61 6.97 17.61
N GLY A 80 5.91 6.33 16.68
CA GLY A 80 5.98 6.66 15.26
C GLY A 80 7.26 6.22 14.54
N SER A 81 8.11 5.40 15.16
CA SER A 81 9.33 4.90 14.50
C SER A 81 8.97 4.08 13.26
N ILE A 82 9.71 4.30 12.17
CA ILE A 82 9.69 3.43 11.00
C ILE A 82 10.03 2.00 11.45
N ILE A 83 9.25 1.02 11.00
CA ILE A 83 9.40 -0.40 11.37
C ILE A 83 10.39 -1.07 10.42
N CYS A 84 10.10 -1.00 9.12
CA CYS A 84 10.92 -1.56 8.06
C CYS A 84 11.72 -0.45 7.37
N THR A 85 13.04 -0.47 7.55
CA THR A 85 13.98 0.46 6.90
C THR A 85 14.51 -0.03 5.56
N LYS A 86 14.22 -1.29 5.22
CA LYS A 86 14.52 -1.89 3.91
C LYS A 86 13.25 -1.90 3.07
N ASP A 87 13.42 -1.78 1.76
CA ASP A 87 12.31 -1.84 0.80
C ASP A 87 11.68 -3.23 0.70
N SER A 88 12.40 -4.27 1.10
CA SER A 88 11.88 -5.64 1.22
C SER A 88 12.70 -6.47 2.20
N GLY A 89 12.14 -7.61 2.60
CA GLY A 89 12.82 -8.56 3.47
C GLY A 89 11.88 -9.65 3.98
N HIS A 90 12.32 -10.29 5.05
CA HIS A 90 11.60 -11.38 5.69
C HIS A 90 11.69 -11.28 7.22
N PHE A 91 10.56 -11.40 7.91
CA PHE A 91 10.51 -11.44 9.37
C PHE A 91 10.85 -12.84 9.91
N SER A 92 12.15 -13.10 10.10
CA SER A 92 12.66 -14.42 10.50
C SER A 92 12.15 -14.95 11.84
N SER A 93 11.69 -14.08 12.73
CA SER A 93 11.06 -14.46 14.01
C SER A 93 9.56 -14.81 13.87
N GLY A 94 8.97 -14.65 12.69
CA GLY A 94 7.52 -14.73 12.47
C GLY A 94 6.75 -13.57 13.12
N ARG A 95 7.44 -12.48 13.49
CA ARG A 95 6.87 -11.30 14.15
C ARG A 95 7.43 -10.01 13.58
N ILE A 96 6.60 -8.98 13.57
CA ILE A 96 7.00 -7.61 13.23
C ILE A 96 7.53 -6.96 14.51
N ILE A 97 8.83 -6.68 14.58
CA ILE A 97 9.46 -6.12 15.77
C ILE A 97 9.93 -4.70 15.46
N CYS A 98 9.38 -3.72 16.17
CA CYS A 98 9.81 -2.34 16.04
C CYS A 98 11.28 -2.20 16.48
N PRO A 99 12.17 -1.58 15.67
CA PRO A 99 13.59 -1.48 15.99
C PRO A 99 13.88 -0.52 17.15
N TYR A 100 12.92 0.31 17.57
CA TYR A 100 13.16 1.34 18.57
C TYR A 100 13.02 0.81 20.02
N HIS A 101 11.84 0.30 20.37
CA HIS A 101 11.53 -0.20 21.71
C HIS A 101 10.90 -1.58 21.69
N THR A 102 11.17 -2.35 20.63
CA THR A 102 10.79 -3.77 20.50
C THR A 102 9.32 -4.10 20.80
N TRP A 103 8.42 -3.15 20.53
CA TRP A 103 7.00 -3.45 20.38
C TRP A 103 6.84 -4.47 19.28
N THR A 104 6.22 -5.59 19.63
CA THR A 104 6.16 -6.79 18.82
C THR A 104 4.73 -7.01 18.40
N TYR A 105 4.52 -7.11 17.10
CA TYR A 105 3.22 -7.35 16.48
C TYR A 105 3.21 -8.72 15.81
N ALA A 106 2.02 -9.32 15.71
CA ALA A 106 1.78 -10.42 14.80
C ALA A 106 1.95 -9.96 13.35
N LEU A 107 2.12 -10.90 12.41
CA LEU A 107 2.13 -10.57 10.98
C LEU A 107 0.76 -10.05 10.49
N SER A 108 -0.31 -10.34 11.26
CA SER A 108 -1.66 -9.79 11.10
C SER A 108 -1.82 -8.39 11.69
N GLY A 109 -0.77 -7.81 12.28
CA GLY A 109 -0.73 -6.41 12.71
C GLY A 109 -1.12 -6.16 14.16
N GLU A 110 -1.72 -7.13 14.86
CA GLU A 110 -2.08 -6.97 16.27
C GLU A 110 -0.83 -6.86 17.13
N LEU A 111 -0.83 -5.93 18.08
CA LEU A 111 0.21 -5.88 19.10
C LEU A 111 0.11 -7.16 19.94
N VAL A 112 1.24 -7.82 20.18
CA VAL A 112 1.30 -9.06 20.99
C VAL A 112 2.16 -8.92 22.22
N ALA A 113 3.18 -8.07 22.19
CA ALA A 113 4.05 -7.85 23.32
C ALA A 113 4.69 -6.46 23.31
N THR A 114 4.90 -5.93 24.51
CA THR A 114 5.72 -4.75 24.77
C THR A 114 6.77 -5.11 25.83
N PRO A 115 8.00 -4.56 25.77
CA PRO A 115 8.96 -4.75 26.84
C PRO A 115 8.46 -4.18 28.16
N HIS A 116 8.87 -4.80 29.27
CA HIS A 116 8.64 -4.30 30.64
C HIS A 116 7.19 -3.91 30.94
N ARG A 117 6.21 -4.66 30.41
CA ARG A 117 4.78 -4.39 30.64
C ARG A 117 4.48 -4.35 32.14
N VAL A 118 3.85 -3.26 32.56
CA VAL A 118 3.13 -3.16 33.82
C VAL A 118 1.65 -3.31 33.48
N GLU A 119 0.94 -4.14 34.23
CA GLU A 119 -0.52 -4.22 34.08
C GLU A 119 -1.13 -2.91 34.58
N SER A 120 -1.92 -2.28 33.73
CA SER A 120 -2.66 -1.07 34.07
C SER A 120 -4.01 -1.07 33.38
N ASP A 121 -5.01 -0.47 34.02
CA ASP A 121 -6.38 -0.43 33.50
C ASP A 121 -6.51 0.45 32.25
N ASP A 122 -5.56 1.37 32.06
CA ASP A 122 -5.53 2.35 30.96
C ASP A 122 -4.77 1.87 29.71
N PHE A 123 -4.19 0.66 29.73
CA PHE A 123 -3.46 0.10 28.58
C PHE A 123 -3.99 -1.29 28.20
N GLN A 124 -4.73 -1.34 27.10
CA GLN A 124 -5.13 -2.58 26.46
C GLN A 124 -4.35 -2.79 25.16
N ILE A 125 -3.67 -3.92 25.05
CA ILE A 125 -2.85 -4.28 23.87
C ILE A 125 -3.68 -4.23 22.57
N SER A 126 -4.96 -4.62 22.64
CA SER A 126 -5.91 -4.61 21.52
C SER A 126 -6.10 -3.24 20.87
N ASP A 127 -5.85 -2.16 21.61
CA ASP A 127 -6.10 -0.79 21.12
C ASP A 127 -4.96 -0.26 20.24
N TYR A 128 -3.86 -1.02 20.17
CA TYR A 128 -2.59 -0.60 19.56
C TYR A 128 -2.12 -1.52 18.44
N SER A 129 -3.02 -2.19 17.72
CA SER A 129 -2.69 -2.81 16.42
C SER A 129 -2.08 -1.80 15.45
N LEU A 130 -1.27 -2.26 14.51
CA LEU A 130 -0.77 -1.39 13.44
C LEU A 130 -1.93 -0.70 12.70
N TYR A 131 -1.67 0.47 12.11
CA TYR A 131 -2.68 1.14 11.29
C TYR A 131 -2.86 0.36 9.99
N ASP A 132 -3.98 -0.34 9.87
CA ASP A 132 -4.36 -1.12 8.70
C ASP A 132 -4.48 -0.25 7.45
N ILE A 133 -4.11 -0.85 6.31
CA ILE A 133 -4.37 -0.34 4.98
C ILE A 133 -5.17 -1.41 4.24
N PRO A 134 -6.43 -1.13 3.85
CA PRO A 134 -7.22 -2.02 3.00
C PRO A 134 -6.44 -2.49 1.78
N VAL A 135 -6.40 -3.82 1.58
CA VAL A 135 -5.78 -4.46 0.43
C VAL A 135 -6.71 -5.46 -0.21
N ASP A 136 -6.63 -5.58 -1.52
CA ASP A 136 -7.29 -6.61 -2.30
C ASP A 136 -6.43 -6.97 -3.53
N ILE A 137 -6.67 -8.14 -4.11
CA ILE A 137 -5.85 -8.70 -5.17
C ILE A 137 -6.69 -8.92 -6.42
N TRP A 138 -6.28 -8.32 -7.53
CA TRP A 138 -6.90 -8.54 -8.84
C TRP A 138 -5.86 -9.03 -9.85
N GLY A 139 -6.06 -10.19 -10.47
CA GLY A 139 -5.12 -10.77 -11.43
C GLY A 139 -3.70 -10.91 -10.87
N GLY A 140 -3.58 -11.15 -9.56
CA GLY A 140 -2.33 -11.21 -8.77
C GLY A 140 -1.66 -9.84 -8.47
N PHE A 141 -2.23 -8.73 -8.94
CA PHE A 141 -1.78 -7.38 -8.59
C PHE A 141 -2.37 -7.02 -7.23
N VAL A 142 -1.52 -6.56 -6.31
CA VAL A 142 -1.92 -6.12 -4.98
C VAL A 142 -2.25 -4.64 -5.07
N PHE A 143 -3.49 -4.30 -4.77
CA PHE A 143 -3.94 -2.92 -4.64
C PHE A 143 -4.10 -2.57 -3.16
N ALA A 144 -3.73 -1.34 -2.82
CA ALA A 144 -3.90 -0.76 -1.50
C ALA A 144 -4.77 0.50 -1.60
N ASN A 145 -5.58 0.77 -0.57
CA ASN A 145 -6.37 1.99 -0.46
C ASN A 145 -6.10 2.64 0.91
N LEU A 146 -5.69 3.91 0.93
CA LEU A 146 -5.24 4.59 2.15
C LEU A 146 -6.37 5.29 2.94
N SER A 147 -7.62 5.25 2.45
CA SER A 147 -8.76 5.87 3.12
C SER A 147 -9.23 5.09 4.36
N ASN A 148 -8.67 3.90 4.61
CA ASN A 148 -9.08 2.90 5.61
C ASN A 148 -10.51 2.33 5.42
N ALA A 149 -11.39 3.05 4.72
CA ALA A 149 -12.75 2.65 4.39
C ALA A 149 -13.06 3.01 2.92
N PRO A 150 -12.56 2.20 1.95
CA PRO A 150 -12.72 2.50 0.54
C PRO A 150 -14.21 2.58 0.16
N GLU A 151 -14.60 3.62 -0.57
CA GLU A 151 -15.99 3.81 -1.02
C GLU A 151 -16.46 2.70 -1.97
N LYS A 152 -15.52 2.11 -2.72
CA LYS A 152 -15.75 1.03 -3.69
C LYS A 152 -14.85 -0.14 -3.37
N SER A 153 -15.35 -1.36 -3.52
CA SER A 153 -14.50 -2.56 -3.54
C SER A 153 -13.52 -2.51 -4.73
N LEU A 154 -12.41 -3.25 -4.65
CA LEU A 154 -11.47 -3.33 -5.78
C LEU A 154 -12.17 -3.87 -7.05
N LYS A 155 -13.10 -4.81 -6.89
CA LYS A 155 -13.90 -5.35 -8.00
C LYS A 155 -14.71 -4.26 -8.71
N GLU A 156 -15.33 -3.36 -7.97
CA GLU A 156 -16.08 -2.23 -8.53
C GLU A 156 -15.15 -1.18 -9.14
N PHE A 157 -13.97 -0.96 -8.54
CA PHE A 157 -12.95 -0.07 -9.06
C PHE A 157 -12.40 -0.54 -10.42
N VAL A 158 -12.05 -1.82 -10.53
CA VAL A 158 -11.58 -2.42 -11.79
C VAL A 158 -12.69 -2.43 -12.85
N GLY A 159 -13.95 -2.64 -12.41
CA GLY A 159 -15.12 -2.59 -13.27
C GLY A 159 -15.12 -3.65 -14.38
N ASP A 160 -16.01 -3.45 -15.37
CA ASP A 160 -16.17 -4.38 -16.48
C ASP A 160 -14.98 -4.36 -17.46
N GLU A 161 -14.21 -3.28 -17.51
CA GLU A 161 -13.03 -3.22 -18.39
C GLU A 161 -11.96 -4.23 -18.00
N GLY A 162 -11.86 -4.59 -16.71
CA GLY A 162 -10.99 -5.67 -16.27
C GLY A 162 -11.27 -7.01 -16.95
N LYS A 163 -12.53 -7.28 -17.34
CA LYS A 163 -12.92 -8.52 -18.03
C LYS A 163 -12.33 -8.62 -19.43
N ASN A 164 -11.98 -7.49 -20.05
CA ASN A 164 -11.27 -7.50 -21.33
C ASN A 164 -9.92 -8.21 -21.22
N LEU A 165 -9.38 -8.32 -20.00
CA LEU A 165 -8.10 -8.96 -19.71
C LEU A 165 -8.21 -10.44 -19.28
N ASP A 166 -9.42 -11.01 -19.22
CA ASP A 166 -9.64 -12.41 -18.81
C ASP A 166 -9.02 -13.45 -19.76
N ASN A 167 -8.70 -13.05 -20.99
CA ASN A 167 -8.01 -13.93 -21.95
C ASN A 167 -6.53 -14.17 -21.62
N TRP A 168 -5.97 -13.46 -20.64
CA TRP A 168 -4.59 -13.63 -20.17
C TRP A 168 -4.56 -14.15 -18.73
N PRO A 169 -3.70 -15.14 -18.42
CA PRO A 169 -3.60 -15.69 -17.06
C PRO A 169 -2.76 -14.76 -16.16
N LEU A 170 -3.26 -13.54 -15.90
CA LEU A 170 -2.54 -12.47 -15.20
C LEU A 170 -2.03 -12.89 -13.81
N ASP A 171 -2.76 -13.78 -13.14
CA ASP A 171 -2.43 -14.34 -11.82
C ASP A 171 -1.25 -15.33 -11.86
N GLN A 172 -0.98 -15.94 -13.01
CA GLN A 172 0.12 -16.87 -13.24
C GLN A 172 1.33 -16.19 -13.89
N MET A 173 1.18 -14.94 -14.33
CA MET A 173 2.28 -14.18 -14.90
C MET A 173 3.25 -13.73 -13.82
N VAL A 174 4.53 -13.80 -14.16
CA VAL A 174 5.63 -13.45 -13.26
C VAL A 174 6.50 -12.35 -13.84
N SER A 175 7.00 -11.50 -12.96
CA SER A 175 7.89 -10.39 -13.29
C SER A 175 9.29 -10.93 -13.58
N VAL A 176 9.65 -11.01 -14.87
CA VAL A 176 10.98 -11.49 -15.29
C VAL A 176 12.04 -10.38 -15.20
N HIS A 177 11.63 -9.12 -15.33
CA HIS A 177 12.51 -7.97 -15.25
C HIS A 177 11.74 -6.75 -14.73
N GLN A 178 12.40 -5.97 -13.87
CA GLN A 178 11.87 -4.71 -13.36
C GLN A 178 12.96 -3.65 -13.45
N GLU A 179 12.60 -2.48 -14.00
CA GLU A 179 13.45 -1.30 -14.03
C GLU A 179 12.75 -0.17 -13.26
N THR A 180 13.50 0.52 -12.40
CA THR A 180 12.98 1.66 -11.62
C THR A 180 13.72 2.92 -12.00
N LYS A 181 12.99 3.98 -12.33
CA LYS A 181 13.52 5.29 -12.73
C LYS A 181 12.77 6.41 -12.03
N THR A 182 13.51 7.35 -11.45
CA THR A 182 12.94 8.60 -10.95
C THR A 182 12.84 9.60 -12.09
N LEU A 183 11.61 9.96 -12.47
CA LEU A 183 11.33 10.95 -13.50
C LEU A 183 10.92 12.27 -12.84
N LYS A 184 11.48 13.38 -13.33
CA LYS A 184 11.30 14.72 -12.73
C LYS A 184 10.20 15.51 -13.43
N PHE A 185 8.99 14.97 -13.43
CA PHE A 185 7.80 15.63 -13.97
C PHE A 185 6.59 15.30 -13.09
N ASN A 186 5.50 16.05 -13.27
CA ASN A 186 4.23 15.76 -12.58
C ASN A 186 3.60 14.47 -13.11
N TRP A 187 3.06 13.65 -12.21
CA TRP A 187 2.49 12.33 -12.54
C TRP A 187 1.48 12.38 -13.70
N LYS A 188 0.69 13.46 -13.82
CA LYS A 188 -0.32 13.63 -14.87
C LYS A 188 0.25 13.62 -16.28
N LEU A 189 1.46 14.15 -16.46
CA LEU A 189 2.16 14.16 -17.77
C LEU A 189 2.50 12.75 -18.28
N PHE A 190 2.47 11.74 -17.41
CA PHE A 190 2.66 10.35 -17.82
C PHE A 190 1.39 9.71 -18.41
N TRP A 191 0.21 10.21 -18.02
CA TRP A 191 -1.08 9.59 -18.31
C TRP A 191 -1.91 10.32 -19.37
N GLU A 192 -1.56 11.57 -19.69
CA GLU A 192 -2.20 12.38 -20.74
C GLU A 192 -1.91 11.90 -22.18
#